data_AF-A0A9J6PQS2-F1
#
_entry.id   AF-A0A9J6PQS2-F1
#
_cell.length_a   1.000
_cell.length_b   1.000
_cell.length_c   1.000
_cell.angle_alpha   90.00
_cell.angle_beta   90.00
_cell.angle_gamma   90.00
#
_symmetry.space_group_name_H-M   'P 1'
#
loop_
_entity.id
_entity.type
_entity.pdbx_description
1 polymer ?
#
loop_
_entity_poly.entity_id
_entity_poly.type
_entity_poly.pdbx_seq_one_letter_code
_entity_poly.pdbx_strand_id
1 'polypeptide(L)'
;MRNVMFKAARAVIYIVLAMLLIRFVCPLGNLVGRLQDKSYHLLSPEGLGLIDHAQEWGNDWASFITGVACILLIALIIALLIRVVIYTAKRNF
;
A
#
# COMPACT_ATOMS: atom_id res chain seq x y z
N MET A 1 24.67 -2.99 13.66
CA MET A 1 23.46 -3.85 13.73
C MET A 1 22.27 -3.16 14.42
N ARG A 2 22.42 -2.62 15.64
CA ARG A 2 21.33 -1.93 16.38
C ARG A 2 20.58 -0.85 15.58
N ASN A 3 21.28 0.01 14.84
CA ASN A 3 20.65 1.05 14.01
C ASN A 3 19.86 0.50 12.80
N VAL A 4 20.23 -0.68 12.29
CA VAL A 4 19.49 -1.33 11.19
C VAL A 4 18.20 -1.93 11.74
N MET A 5 18.27 -2.56 12.91
CA MET A 5 17.11 -3.13 13.61
C MET A 5 16.05 -2.07 13.92
N PHE A 6 16.46 -0.89 14.41
CA PHE A 6 15.52 0.21 14.67
C PHE A 6 14.90 0.79 13.38
N LYS A 7 15.65 0.83 12.27
CA LYS A 7 15.10 1.25 10.98
C LYS A 7 14.08 0.24 10.46
N ALA A 8 14.37 -1.05 10.56
CA ALA A 8 13.46 -2.12 10.17
C ALA A 8 12.17 -2.08 11.01
N ALA A 9 12.29 -1.96 12.33
CA ALA A 9 11.12 -1.85 13.22
C ALA A 9 10.22 -0.66 12.87
N ARG A 10 10.80 0.52 12.58
CA ARG A 10 10.02 1.68 12.11
C ARG A 10 9.32 1.44 10.78
N ALA A 11 9.98 0.77 9.83
CA ALA A 11 9.37 0.42 8.56
C ALA A 11 8.17 -0.51 8.75
N VAL A 12 8.29 -1.53 9.61
CA VAL A 12 7.18 -2.43 9.97
C VAL A 12 6.02 -1.65 10.57
N ILE A 13 6.28 -0.71 11.49
CA ILE A 13 5.23 0.14 12.07
C ILE A 13 4.48 0.92 10.99
N TYR A 14 5.19 1.53 10.03
CA TYR A 14 4.54 2.28 8.94
C TYR A 14 3.72 1.38 8.01
N ILE A 15 4.18 0.15 7.74
CA ILE A 15 3.43 -0.83 6.95
C ILE A 15 2.16 -1.24 7.68
N VAL A 16 2.23 -1.55 8.98
CA VAL A 16 1.05 -1.89 9.79
C VAL A 16 0.07 -0.71 9.82
N LEU A 17 0.57 0.52 10.00
CA LEU A 17 -0.26 1.72 9.98
C LEU A 17 -0.95 1.90 8.62
N ALA A 18 -0.24 1.67 7.51
CA ALA A 18 -0.81 1.72 6.17
C ALA A 18 -1.92 0.68 6.00
N MET A 19 -1.71 -0.56 6.45
CA MET A 19 -2.74 -1.61 6.41
C MET A 19 -3.97 -1.23 7.24
N LEU A 20 -3.78 -0.67 8.44
CA LEU A 20 -4.88 -0.19 9.27
C LEU A 20 -5.65 0.95 8.60
N LEU A 21 -4.95 1.91 7.98
CA LEU A 21 -5.58 2.99 7.24
C LEU A 21 -6.39 2.47 6.05
N ILE A 22 -5.85 1.55 5.25
CA ILE A 22 -6.59 0.95 4.13
C ILE A 22 -7.85 0.23 4.65
N ARG A 23 -7.74 -0.50 5.77
CA ARG A 23 -8.86 -1.26 6.34
C ARG A 23 -9.96 -0.39 6.95
N PHE A 24 -9.60 0.67 7.67
CA PHE A 24 -10.55 1.45 8.48
C PHE A 24 -10.94 2.79 7.85
N VAL A 25 -10.22 3.27 6.84
CA VAL A 25 -10.54 4.51 6.14
C VAL A 25 -11.17 4.15 4.79
N CYS A 26 -12.51 4.13 4.76
CA CYS A 26 -13.31 3.78 3.56
C CYS A 26 -12.80 4.38 2.23
N PRO A 27 -12.46 5.68 2.12
CA PRO A 27 -11.99 6.21 0.83
C PRO A 27 -10.64 5.62 0.40
N LEU A 28 -9.76 5.27 1.34
CA LEU A 28 -8.47 4.63 1.03
C LEU A 28 -8.67 3.16 0.63
N GLY A 29 -9.50 2.42 1.36
CA GLY A 29 -9.86 1.05 1.01
C GLY A 29 -10.47 0.94 -0.39
N ASN A 30 -11.43 1.82 -0.71
CA ASN A 30 -12.07 1.86 -2.02
C ASN A 30 -11.10 2.25 -3.14
N LEU A 31 -10.16 3.16 -2.89
CA LEU A 31 -9.14 3.54 -3.86
C LEU A 31 -8.23 2.35 -4.18
N VAL A 32 -7.72 1.68 -3.15
CA VAL A 32 -6.83 0.51 -3.31
C VAL A 32 -7.58 -0.62 -4.02
N GLY A 33 -8.81 -0.93 -3.59
CA GLY A 33 -9.64 -1.96 -4.24
C GLY A 33 -9.90 -1.68 -5.72
N ARG A 34 -10.21 -0.43 -6.08
CA ARG A 34 -10.41 -0.04 -7.50
C ARG A 34 -9.13 -0.10 -8.32
N LEU A 35 -7.98 0.21 -7.73
CA LEU A 35 -6.69 0.10 -8.41
C LEU A 35 -6.32 -1.36 -8.65
N GLN A 36 -6.58 -2.23 -7.67
CA GLN A 36 -6.40 -3.67 -7.82
C GLN A 36 -7.32 -4.23 -8.92
N ASP A 37 -8.61 -3.90 -8.89
CA ASP A 37 -9.59 -4.30 -9.89
C ASP A 37 -9.20 -3.85 -11.32
N LYS A 38 -8.78 -2.59 -11.48
CA LYS A 38 -8.25 -2.10 -12.76
C LYS A 38 -6.96 -2.82 -13.17
N SER A 39 -6.07 -3.11 -12.23
CA SER A 39 -4.83 -3.82 -12.54
C SER A 39 -5.09 -5.25 -13.01
N TYR A 40 -6.09 -5.93 -12.43
CA TYR A 40 -6.55 -7.22 -12.89
C TYR A 40 -7.05 -7.14 -14.34
N HIS A 41 -7.97 -6.22 -14.62
CA HIS A 41 -8.53 -6.07 -15.97
C HIS A 41 -7.48 -5.70 -17.04
N LEU A 42 -6.43 -4.99 -16.65
CA LEU A 42 -5.40 -4.52 -17.60
C LEU A 42 -4.21 -5.48 -17.74
N LEU A 43 -3.88 -6.26 -16.71
CA LEU A 43 -2.63 -7.01 -16.63
C LEU A 43 -2.83 -8.51 -16.40
N SER A 44 -4.04 -8.97 -16.04
CA SER A 44 -4.31 -10.39 -15.90
C SER A 44 -4.65 -11.02 -17.27
N PRO A 45 -4.26 -12.28 -17.49
CA PRO A 45 -4.66 -13.02 -18.69
C PRO A 45 -6.19 -13.10 -18.86
N GLU A 46 -6.93 -13.14 -17.75
CA GLU A 46 -8.40 -13.14 -17.72
C GLU A 46 -8.97 -11.78 -18.18
N GLY A 47 -8.37 -10.67 -17.76
CA GLY A 47 -8.73 -9.31 -18.22
C GLY A 47 -8.40 -9.04 -19.69
N LEU A 48 -7.44 -9.77 -20.25
CA LEU A 48 -7.08 -9.77 -21.67
C LEU A 48 -7.96 -10.72 -22.52
N GLY A 49 -8.97 -11.37 -21.92
CA GLY A 49 -9.90 -12.26 -22.60
C GLY A 49 -9.36 -13.65 -22.92
N LEU A 50 -8.30 -14.10 -22.22
CA LEU A 50 -7.66 -15.41 -22.48
C LEU A 50 -8.24 -16.54 -21.64
N ILE A 51 -8.90 -16.28 -20.50
CA ILE A 51 -9.49 -17.28 -19.59
C ILE A 51 -10.76 -16.70 -18.94
N ASP A 52 -11.85 -17.48 -18.87
CA ASP A 52 -13.24 -17.03 -18.62
C ASP A 52 -13.73 -17.33 -17.19
N HIS A 53 -12.90 -17.10 -16.16
CA HIS A 53 -13.28 -17.36 -14.78
C HIS A 53 -13.12 -16.10 -13.91
N ALA A 54 -14.23 -15.60 -13.38
CA ALA A 54 -14.28 -14.50 -12.43
C ALA A 54 -13.65 -14.95 -11.11
N GLN A 55 -12.49 -14.39 -10.76
CA GLN A 55 -11.71 -14.90 -9.63
C GLN A 55 -11.57 -13.91 -8.46
N GLU A 56 -11.67 -14.48 -7.26
CA GLU A 56 -11.64 -13.81 -5.96
C GLU A 56 -10.31 -13.09 -5.68
N TRP A 57 -10.40 -12.02 -4.90
CA TRP A 57 -9.29 -11.13 -4.57
C TRP A 57 -8.08 -11.90 -4.02
N GLY A 58 -6.90 -11.69 -4.63
CA GLY A 58 -5.64 -12.27 -4.17
C GLY A 58 -5.25 -13.58 -4.85
N ASN A 59 -6.03 -14.05 -5.83
CA ASN A 59 -5.70 -15.23 -6.62
C ASN A 59 -4.86 -14.88 -7.87
N ASP A 60 -4.86 -13.62 -8.32
CA ASP A 60 -4.06 -13.15 -9.45
C ASP A 60 -2.84 -12.29 -9.03
N TRP A 61 -1.70 -12.55 -9.66
CA TRP A 61 -0.43 -11.89 -9.35
C TRP A 61 -0.48 -10.37 -9.56
N ALA A 62 -1.28 -9.88 -10.51
CA ALA A 62 -1.38 -8.46 -10.84
C ALA A 62 -2.05 -7.65 -9.72
N SER A 63 -3.21 -8.09 -9.22
CA SER A 63 -3.90 -7.46 -8.08
C SER A 63 -3.09 -7.55 -6.80
N PHE A 64 -2.37 -8.66 -6.60
CA PHE A 64 -1.50 -8.83 -5.44
C PHE A 64 -0.35 -7.81 -5.46
N ILE A 65 0.39 -7.72 -6.58
CA ILE A 65 1.49 -6.76 -6.73
C ILE A 65 0.98 -5.33 -6.57
N THR A 66 -0.15 -4.98 -7.18
CA THR A 66 -0.75 -3.65 -7.06
C THR A 66 -1.15 -3.32 -5.62
N GLY A 67 -1.68 -4.29 -4.88
CA GLY A 67 -1.99 -4.15 -3.46
C GLY A 67 -0.75 -3.88 -2.61
N VAL A 68 0.30 -4.68 -2.80
CA VAL A 68 1.59 -4.50 -2.10
C VAL A 68 2.21 -3.14 -2.44
N ALA A 69 2.20 -2.74 -3.71
CA ALA A 69 2.69 -1.44 -4.15
C ALA A 69 1.91 -0.29 -3.50
N CYS A 70 0.58 -0.40 -3.40
CA CYS A 70 -0.24 0.60 -2.70
C CYS A 70 0.10 0.70 -1.21
N ILE A 71 0.27 -0.43 -0.52
CA ILE A 71 0.66 -0.45 0.90
C ILE A 71 2.01 0.23 1.09
N LEU A 72 3.00 -0.10 0.24
CA LEU A 72 4.34 0.50 0.30
C LEU A 72 4.32 2.01 0.01
N LEU A 73 3.53 2.45 -0.97
CA LEU A 73 3.34 3.87 -1.28
C LEU A 73 2.71 4.63 -0.12
N ILE A 74 1.66 4.09 0.49
CA ILE A 74 1.00 4.70 1.65
C ILE A 74 1.96 4.75 2.84
N ALA A 75 2.69 3.67 3.11
CA ALA A 75 3.71 3.64 4.16
C ALA A 75 4.82 4.68 3.93
N LEU A 76 5.25 4.87 2.67
CA LEU A 76 6.22 5.89 2.28
C LEU A 76 5.66 7.31 2.51
N ILE A 77 4.41 7.56 2.12
CA ILE A 77 3.75 8.86 2.34
C ILE A 77 3.68 9.18 3.84
N ILE A 78 3.28 8.22 4.67
CA ILE A 78 3.25 8.38 6.13
C ILE A 78 4.64 8.73 6.67
N ALA A 79 5.68 8.02 6.22
CA ALA A 79 7.06 8.29 6.65
C ALA A 79 7.54 9.70 6.23
N LEU A 80 7.17 10.16 5.03
CA LEU A 80 7.46 11.50 4.53
C LEU A 80 6.74 12.56 5.35
N LEU A 81 5.44 12.40 5.60
CA LEU A 81 4.64 13.33 6.40
C LEU A 81 5.20 13.47 7.81
N ILE A 82 5.56 12.37 8.46
CA ILE A 82 6.16 12.42 9.80
C ILE A 82 7.50 13.17 9.79
N ARG A 83 8.35 12.94 8.77
CA ARG A 83 9.60 13.71 8.63
C ARG A 83 9.35 15.20 8.47
N VAL A 84 8.37 15.58 7.65
CA VAL A 84 7.99 16.97 7.44
C VAL A 84 7.48 17.59 8.74
N VAL A 85 6.59 16.91 9.47
CA VAL A 85 6.07 17.38 10.76
C VAL A 85 7.19 17.59 11.77
N ILE A 86 8.10 16.62 11.91
CA ILE A 86 9.24 16.75 12.84
C ILE A 86 10.16 17.92 12.45
N TYR A 87 10.45 18.08 11.16
CA TYR A 87 11.29 19.17 10.68
C TYR A 87 10.64 20.54 10.91
N THR A 88 9.36 20.67 10.60
CA THR A 88 8.60 21.90 10.83
C THR A 88 8.48 22.22 12.32
N ALA A 89 8.20 21.22 13.17
CA ALA A 89 8.17 21.39 14.62
C ALA A 89 9.52 21.89 15.13
N LYS A 90 10.64 21.31 14.69
CA LYS A 90 11.98 21.74 15.07
C LYS A 90 12.33 23.16 14.60
N ARG A 91 11.72 23.66 13.52
CA ARG A 91 11.95 25.03 13.02
C ARG A 91 11.21 26.09 13.83
N ASN A 92 10.13 25.71 14.50
CA ASN A 92 9.24 26.63 15.22
C ASN A 92 9.55 26.72 16.74
N PHE A 93 10.53 25.96 17.22
CA PHE A 93 11.07 25.99 18.60
C PHE A 93 12.57 26.32 18.54
#